data_AF-A0A3D2UMB3-F1
#
_entry.id   AF-A0A3D2UMB3-F1
#
_cell.length_a   1.000
_cell.length_b   1.000
_cell.length_c   1.000
_cell.angle_alpha   90.00
_cell.angle_beta   90.00
_cell.angle_gamma   90.00
#
_symmetry.space_group_name_H-M   'P 1'
#
loop_
_entity.id
_entity.type
_entity.pdbx_description
1 polymer ?
#
loop_
_entity_poly.entity_id
_entity_poly.type
_entity_poly.pdbx_seq_one_letter_code
_entity_poly.pdbx_strand_id
1 'polypeptide(L)'
;MANKKKNGLNAGNGSIVIGGNVTGSNVVQGNNNIVTNQTINLTQVFEELYQEVDKQPISSAEKEDVKAELVEVKTALEEKKTDETFFVRKFRNIKRMAPDIVDVAMETLKNPVSGVAEIIKKVANKMKEDAK
;
A
#
# COMPACT_ATOMS: atom_id res chain seq x y z
N MET A 1 57.38 -11.54 17.13
CA MET A 1 57.12 -11.21 15.70
C MET A 1 55.61 -11.20 15.50
N ALA A 2 55.03 -10.06 15.11
CA ALA A 2 53.59 -9.88 14.98
C ALA A 2 53.06 -10.59 13.72
N ASN A 3 52.11 -11.51 13.91
CA ASN A 3 51.50 -12.27 12.83
C ASN A 3 50.52 -11.38 12.05
N LYS A 4 50.92 -10.90 10.88
CA LYS A 4 50.09 -10.07 9.98
C LYS A 4 48.97 -10.97 9.40
N LYS A 5 47.76 -10.90 9.96
CA LYS A 5 46.56 -11.50 9.36
C LYS A 5 46.35 -10.88 7.96
N LYS A 6 46.62 -11.63 6.90
CA LYS A 6 46.16 -11.33 5.55
C LYS A 6 44.68 -11.70 5.45
N ASN A 7 43.79 -10.77 5.78
CA ASN A 7 42.40 -10.86 5.30
C ASN A 7 42.33 -10.13 3.96
N GLY A 8 42.90 -10.74 2.93
CA GLY A 8 42.79 -10.25 1.56
C GLY A 8 41.39 -10.52 1.04
N LEU A 9 40.50 -9.54 1.15
CA LEU A 9 39.23 -9.56 0.42
C LEU A 9 39.56 -9.36 -1.06
N ASN A 10 39.34 -10.39 -1.87
CA ASN A 10 39.59 -10.33 -3.32
C ASN A 10 38.23 -10.15 -4.01
N ALA A 11 37.98 -8.93 -4.50
CA ALA A 11 36.74 -8.55 -5.16
C ALA A 11 36.98 -8.50 -6.68
N GLY A 12 36.27 -9.33 -7.45
CA GLY A 12 36.30 -9.31 -8.91
C GLY A 12 35.35 -8.26 -9.51
N ASN A 13 35.33 -8.12 -10.84
CA ASN A 13 34.39 -7.25 -11.53
C ASN A 13 32.95 -7.67 -11.25
N GLY A 14 32.12 -6.74 -10.78
CA GLY A 14 30.73 -7.02 -10.43
C GLY A 14 30.57 -7.82 -9.14
N SER A 15 31.41 -7.58 -8.12
CA SER A 15 31.25 -8.19 -6.79
C SER A 15 30.91 -7.16 -5.71
N ILE A 16 30.07 -7.55 -4.75
CA ILE A 16 29.86 -6.84 -3.47
C ILE A 16 30.55 -7.65 -2.37
N VAL A 17 31.45 -7.03 -1.62
CA VAL A 17 32.15 -7.68 -0.52
C VAL A 17 31.86 -6.95 0.79
N ILE A 18 31.31 -7.67 1.76
CA ILE A 18 30.89 -7.10 3.04
C ILE A 18 31.60 -7.84 4.17
N GLY A 19 32.46 -7.13 4.89
CA GLY A 19 33.29 -7.67 5.97
C GLY A 19 32.63 -7.66 7.36
N GLY A 20 31.30 -7.53 7.44
CA GLY A 20 30.57 -7.34 8.70
C GLY A 20 29.09 -7.69 8.59
N ASN A 21 28.32 -7.41 9.65
CA ASN A 21 26.89 -7.74 9.72
C ASN A 21 26.05 -6.77 8.86
N VAL A 22 25.08 -7.32 8.12
CA VAL A 22 24.14 -6.61 7.22
C VAL A 22 22.68 -6.79 7.63
N THR A 23 22.43 -7.08 8.91
CA THR A 23 21.07 -7.25 9.43
C THR A 23 20.20 -6.03 9.08
N GLY A 24 19.04 -6.27 8.46
CA GLY A 24 18.09 -5.23 8.03
C GLY A 24 18.46 -4.49 6.74
N SER A 25 19.49 -4.92 6.01
CA SER A 25 19.89 -4.28 4.75
C SER A 25 19.28 -4.97 3.53
N ASN A 26 19.10 -4.22 2.44
CA ASN A 26 18.86 -4.77 1.11
C ASN A 26 20.10 -4.53 0.23
N VAL A 27 20.74 -5.60 -0.22
CA VAL A 27 21.99 -5.55 -1.00
C VAL A 27 21.69 -6.05 -2.42
N VAL A 28 21.86 -5.16 -3.40
CA VAL A 28 21.43 -5.40 -4.79
C VAL A 28 22.58 -5.12 -5.75
N GLN A 29 22.85 -6.06 -6.66
CA GLN A 29 23.96 -6.02 -7.61
C GLN A 29 23.49 -6.34 -9.04
N GLY A 30 24.06 -5.68 -10.05
CA GLY A 30 23.76 -5.90 -11.47
C GLY A 30 22.98 -4.74 -12.10
N ASN A 31 22.52 -4.95 -13.34
CA ASN A 31 21.78 -3.94 -14.11
C ASN A 31 20.27 -4.28 -14.12
N ASN A 32 19.42 -3.26 -14.29
CA ASN A 32 17.96 -3.40 -14.39
C ASN A 32 17.29 -3.96 -13.13
N ASN A 33 17.92 -3.77 -11.96
CA ASN A 33 17.34 -4.17 -10.70
C ASN A 33 16.13 -3.30 -10.35
N ILE A 34 14.98 -3.93 -10.15
CA ILE A 34 13.79 -3.29 -9.59
C ILE A 34 13.71 -3.74 -8.13
N VAL A 35 13.98 -2.80 -7.23
CA VAL A 35 14.00 -3.04 -5.79
C VAL A 35 12.75 -2.44 -5.18
N THR A 36 11.69 -3.24 -5.04
CA THR A 36 10.48 -2.82 -4.33
C THR A 36 10.56 -3.25 -2.87
N ASN A 37 11.07 -2.38 -2.00
CA ASN A 37 11.03 -2.55 -0.54
C ASN A 37 9.69 -2.12 0.09
N GLN A 38 8.72 -1.72 -0.73
CA GLN A 38 7.45 -1.19 -0.27
C GLN A 38 6.37 -2.24 -0.47
N THR A 39 6.40 -3.31 0.34
CA THR A 39 5.11 -3.95 0.67
C THR A 39 4.30 -2.86 1.35
N ILE A 40 3.27 -2.33 0.67
CA ILE A 40 2.38 -1.38 1.32
C ILE A 40 1.84 -2.06 2.56
N ASN A 41 2.10 -1.43 3.70
CA ASN A 41 1.42 -1.79 4.91
C ASN A 41 0.00 -1.24 4.79
N LEU A 42 -0.92 -2.06 4.26
CA LEU A 42 -2.33 -1.70 4.13
C LEU A 42 -2.90 -1.28 5.48
N THR A 43 -2.39 -1.80 6.60
CA THR A 43 -2.79 -1.34 7.93
C THR A 43 -2.47 0.13 8.14
N GLN A 44 -1.27 0.59 7.82
CA GLN A 44 -0.90 2.00 7.97
C GLN A 44 -1.74 2.91 7.06
N VAL A 45 -1.97 2.50 5.80
CA VAL A 45 -2.82 3.26 4.87
C VAL A 45 -4.24 3.40 5.40
N PHE A 46 -4.83 2.32 5.90
CA PHE A 46 -6.19 2.36 6.44
C PHE A 46 -6.28 3.10 7.78
N GLU A 47 -5.23 3.08 8.61
CA GLU A 47 -5.15 3.91 9.81
C GLU A 47 -5.24 5.40 9.50
N GLU A 48 -4.52 5.87 8.48
CA GLU A 48 -4.63 7.27 8.00
C GLU A 48 -6.05 7.57 7.50
N LEU A 49 -6.68 6.65 6.76
CA LEU A 49 -8.08 6.81 6.33
C LEU A 49 -9.05 6.86 7.51
N TYR A 50 -8.87 6.04 8.56
CA TYR A 50 -9.72 6.09 9.75
C TYR A 50 -9.58 7.43 10.48
N GLN A 51 -8.38 7.99 10.54
CA GLN A 51 -8.16 9.33 11.10
C GLN A 51 -8.84 10.42 10.28
N GLU A 52 -8.82 10.32 8.95
CA GLU A 52 -9.56 11.25 8.09
C GLU A 52 -11.07 11.15 8.32
N VAL A 53 -11.62 9.94 8.50
CA VAL A 53 -13.03 9.76 8.88
C VAL A 53 -13.35 10.43 10.22
N ASP A 54 -12.45 10.35 11.19
CA ASP A 54 -12.65 10.98 12.49
C ASP A 54 -12.68 12.50 12.42
N LYS A 55 -11.99 13.10 11.45
CA LYS A 55 -11.99 14.54 11.19
C LYS A 55 -13.26 15.02 10.48
N GLN A 56 -14.04 14.12 9.87
CA GLN A 56 -15.25 14.50 9.15
C GLN A 56 -16.33 15.07 10.08
N PRO A 57 -17.05 16.12 9.67
CA PRO A 57 -18.14 16.72 10.44
C PRO A 57 -19.46 15.94 10.27
N ILE A 58 -19.40 14.60 10.30
CA ILE A 58 -20.56 13.69 10.23
C ILE A 58 -20.87 13.11 11.62
N SER A 59 -22.06 12.52 11.80
CA SER A 59 -22.47 11.95 13.09
C SER A 59 -21.59 10.75 13.50
N SER A 60 -21.53 10.44 14.80
CA SER A 60 -20.72 9.30 15.28
C SER A 60 -21.18 7.97 14.68
N ALA A 61 -22.49 7.79 14.47
CA ALA A 61 -23.03 6.60 13.81
C ALA A 61 -22.53 6.49 12.35
N GLU A 62 -22.58 7.59 11.59
CA GLU A 62 -22.08 7.60 10.21
C GLU A 62 -20.56 7.35 10.14
N LYS A 63 -19.79 7.83 11.13
CA LYS A 63 -18.36 7.52 11.22
C LYS A 63 -18.12 6.02 11.40
N GLU A 64 -18.88 5.38 12.28
CA GLU A 64 -18.79 3.93 12.52
C GLU A 64 -19.14 3.14 11.25
N ASP A 65 -20.21 3.53 10.55
CA ASP A 65 -20.62 2.89 9.30
C ASP A 65 -19.56 3.04 8.20
N VAL A 66 -18.99 4.24 8.02
CA VAL A 66 -17.90 4.49 7.08
C VAL A 66 -16.66 3.65 7.42
N LYS A 67 -16.28 3.59 8.70
CA LYS A 67 -15.16 2.77 9.15
C LYS A 67 -15.41 1.28 8.92
N ALA A 68 -16.62 0.79 9.17
CA ALA A 68 -16.99 -0.60 8.91
C ALA A 68 -16.84 -0.96 7.42
N GLU A 69 -17.32 -0.09 6.52
CA GLU A 69 -17.16 -0.30 5.08
C GLU A 69 -15.67 -0.31 4.67
N LEU A 70 -14.86 0.60 5.23
CA LEU A 70 -13.41 0.64 5.00
C LEU A 70 -12.70 -0.62 5.54
N VAL A 71 -13.11 -1.17 6.68
CA VAL A 71 -12.57 -2.44 7.21
C VAL A 71 -12.81 -3.57 6.23
N GLU A 72 -14.01 -3.67 5.65
CA GLU A 72 -14.31 -4.70 4.66
C GLU A 72 -13.48 -4.54 3.38
N VAL A 73 -13.25 -3.31 2.93
CA VAL A 73 -12.34 -3.04 1.79
C VAL A 73 -10.93 -3.48 2.15
N LYS A 74 -10.40 -3.12 3.33
CA LYS A 74 -9.07 -3.53 3.79
C LYS A 74 -8.91 -5.05 3.75
N THR A 75 -9.84 -5.78 4.38
CA THR A 75 -9.82 -7.24 4.42
C THR A 75 -9.84 -7.85 3.01
N ALA A 76 -10.68 -7.33 2.11
CA ALA A 76 -10.74 -7.82 0.74
C ALA A 76 -9.42 -7.59 -0.03
N LEU A 77 -8.74 -6.47 0.21
CA LEU A 77 -7.43 -6.17 -0.39
C LEU A 77 -6.33 -7.06 0.19
N GLU A 78 -6.35 -7.32 1.50
CA GLU A 78 -5.41 -8.25 2.17
C GLU A 78 -5.58 -9.69 1.68
N GLU A 79 -6.82 -10.12 1.48
CA GLU A 79 -7.17 -11.42 0.88
C GLU A 79 -6.92 -11.49 -0.63
N LYS A 80 -6.45 -10.39 -1.25
CA LYS A 80 -6.21 -10.26 -2.70
C LYS A 80 -7.45 -10.60 -3.55
N LYS A 81 -8.64 -10.29 -3.04
CA LYS A 81 -9.88 -10.43 -3.82
C LYS A 81 -9.88 -9.46 -4.99
N THR A 82 -10.31 -9.93 -6.15
CA THR A 82 -10.35 -9.15 -7.40
C THR A 82 -11.77 -8.83 -7.86
N ASP A 83 -12.77 -8.93 -6.98
CA ASP A 83 -14.15 -8.62 -7.33
C ASP A 83 -14.39 -7.10 -7.38
N GLU A 84 -14.30 -6.55 -8.59
CA GLU A 84 -14.55 -5.14 -8.87
C GLU A 84 -15.96 -4.71 -8.44
N THR A 85 -16.98 -5.58 -8.56
CA THR A 85 -18.37 -5.25 -8.22
C THR A 85 -18.53 -5.04 -6.71
N PHE A 86 -17.85 -5.88 -5.92
CA PHE A 86 -17.77 -5.71 -4.47
C PHE A 86 -17.21 -4.33 -4.11
N PHE A 87 -16.04 -3.97 -4.65
CA PHE A 87 -15.40 -2.69 -4.35
C PHE A 87 -16.25 -1.50 -4.79
N VAL A 88 -16.85 -1.54 -5.99
CA VAL A 88 -17.77 -0.49 -6.45
C VAL A 88 -18.93 -0.29 -5.48
N ARG A 89 -19.54 -1.38 -4.99
CA ARG A 89 -20.63 -1.29 -4.01
C ARG A 89 -20.16 -0.65 -2.70
N LYS A 90 -19.00 -1.06 -2.19
CA LYS A 90 -18.42 -0.53 -0.95
C LYS A 90 -18.08 0.95 -1.05
N PHE A 91 -17.33 1.35 -2.07
CA PHE A 91 -17.01 2.76 -2.27
C PHE A 91 -18.24 3.62 -2.60
N ARG A 92 -19.28 3.06 -3.23
CA ARG A 92 -20.55 3.78 -3.42
C ARG A 92 -21.27 4.03 -2.10
N ASN A 93 -21.29 3.05 -1.19
CA ASN A 93 -21.87 3.24 0.15
C ASN A 93 -21.10 4.30 0.93
N ILE A 94 -19.77 4.20 0.96
CA ILE A 94 -18.92 5.21 1.60
C ILE A 94 -19.18 6.60 0.98
N LYS A 95 -19.32 6.70 -0.35
CA LYS A 95 -19.57 7.99 -1.04
C LYS A 95 -20.86 8.66 -0.60
N ARG A 96 -21.90 7.89 -0.24
CA ARG A 96 -23.18 8.42 0.24
C ARG A 96 -23.08 9.01 1.64
N MET A 97 -22.17 8.49 2.47
CA MET A 97 -21.99 8.92 3.86
C MET A 97 -20.88 9.96 4.00
N ALA A 98 -19.76 9.76 3.32
CA ALA A 98 -18.55 10.56 3.37
C ALA A 98 -17.88 10.63 1.98
N PRO A 99 -18.37 11.51 1.09
CA PRO A 99 -17.85 11.61 -0.29
C PRO A 99 -16.35 11.94 -0.33
N ASP A 100 -15.90 12.85 0.52
CA ASP A 100 -14.49 13.27 0.59
C ASP A 100 -13.56 12.10 0.96
N ILE A 101 -14.02 11.21 1.84
CA ILE A 101 -13.27 10.02 2.26
C ILE A 101 -13.10 9.04 1.10
N VAL A 102 -14.08 8.93 0.21
CA VAL A 102 -13.93 8.09 -0.99
C VAL A 102 -12.86 8.63 -1.91
N ASP A 103 -12.81 9.94 -2.11
CA ASP A 103 -11.82 10.55 -3.00
C ASP A 103 -10.40 10.36 -2.43
N VAL A 104 -10.21 10.60 -1.13
CA VAL A 104 -8.94 10.34 -0.44
C VAL A 104 -8.57 8.86 -0.51
N ALA A 105 -9.49 7.95 -0.17
CA ALA A 105 -9.24 6.51 -0.21
C ALA A 105 -8.87 6.01 -1.61
N MET A 106 -9.57 6.48 -2.64
CA MET A 106 -9.26 6.13 -4.02
C MET A 106 -7.89 6.64 -4.44
N GLU A 107 -7.53 7.86 -4.11
CA GLU A 107 -6.23 8.42 -4.49
C GLU A 107 -5.09 7.68 -3.80
N THR A 108 -5.23 7.41 -2.50
CA THR A 108 -4.24 6.66 -1.72
C THR A 108 -4.07 5.24 -2.25
N LEU A 109 -5.17 4.55 -2.60
CA LEU A 109 -5.12 3.15 -3.05
C LEU A 109 -4.72 2.98 -4.53
N LYS A 110 -4.90 4.02 -5.37
CA LYS A 110 -4.42 4.04 -6.78
C LYS A 110 -2.90 4.12 -6.91
N ASN A 111 -2.19 4.41 -5.82
CA ASN A 111 -0.74 4.51 -5.84
C ASN A 111 -0.14 3.17 -6.32
N PRO A 112 0.69 3.16 -7.39
CA PRO A 112 1.16 1.94 -8.08
C PRO A 112 1.89 0.93 -7.18
N VAL A 113 2.35 1.35 -6.01
CA VAL A 113 3.06 0.51 -5.04
C VAL A 113 2.13 -0.53 -4.39
N SER A 114 0.80 -0.36 -4.45
CA SER A 114 -0.17 -1.12 -3.66
C SER A 114 -0.48 -2.54 -4.15
N GLY A 115 -0.06 -2.93 -5.35
CA GLY A 115 -0.44 -4.22 -5.97
C GLY A 115 -1.94 -4.38 -6.28
N VAL A 116 -2.78 -3.47 -5.77
CA VAL A 116 -4.24 -3.39 -5.98
C VAL A 116 -4.64 -2.17 -6.82
N ALA A 117 -3.66 -1.33 -7.19
CA ALA A 117 -3.85 -0.09 -7.92
C ALA A 117 -4.67 -0.27 -9.21
N GLU A 118 -4.50 -1.39 -9.93
CA GLU A 118 -5.24 -1.63 -11.17
C GLU A 118 -6.73 -1.85 -10.92
N ILE A 119 -7.09 -2.68 -9.93
CA ILE A 119 -8.48 -2.93 -9.53
C ILE A 119 -9.12 -1.61 -9.06
N ILE A 120 -8.42 -0.84 -8.22
CA ILE A 120 -8.92 0.42 -7.70
C ILE A 120 -9.08 1.46 -8.82
N LYS A 121 -8.18 1.51 -9.81
CA LYS A 121 -8.35 2.36 -11.00
C LYS A 121 -9.62 2.00 -11.78
N LYS A 122 -9.87 0.71 -12.00
CA LYS A 122 -11.09 0.24 -12.69
C LYS A 122 -12.36 0.60 -11.90
N VAL A 123 -12.36 0.37 -10.59
CA VAL A 123 -13.46 0.75 -9.69
C VAL A 123 -13.72 2.25 -9.75
N ALA A 124 -12.67 3.08 -9.71
CA ALA A 124 -12.79 4.53 -9.80
C ALA A 124 -13.38 4.98 -11.14
N ASN A 125 -12.99 4.36 -12.25
CA ASN A 125 -13.55 4.66 -13.57
C ASN A 125 -15.04 4.27 -13.63
N LYS A 126 -15.39 3.07 -13.17
CA LYS A 126 -16.77 2.58 -13.14
C LYS A 126 -17.69 3.46 -12.29
N MET A 127 -17.18 3.97 -11.17
CA MET A 127 -17.92 4.93 -10.33
C MET A 127 -18.11 6.32 -10.98
N LYS A 128 -17.24 6.72 -11.92
CA LYS A 128 -17.41 7.95 -12.70
C LYS A 128 -18.41 7.75 -13.85
N GLU A 129 -18.40 6.58 -14.48
CA GLU A 129 -19.34 6.22 -15.54
C GLU A 129 -20.78 6.12 -15.01
N ASP A 130 -20.98 5.45 -13.86
CA ASP A 130 -22.29 5.33 -13.22
C ASP A 130 -22.82 6.65 -12.62
N ALA A 131 -22.00 7.71 -12.58
CA ALA A 131 -22.38 9.04 -12.10
C ALA A 131 -22.83 9.99 -13.24
N LYS A 132 -22.74 9.54 -14.50
CA LYS A 132 -23.33 10.20 -15.68
C LYS A 132 -24.71 9.64 -15.97
#